data_AF-A0A917DB91-F1
#
_entry.id   AF-A0A917DB91-F1
#
_cell.length_a   1.000
_cell.length_b   1.000
_cell.length_c   1.000
_cell.angle_alpha   90.00
_cell.angle_beta   90.00
_cell.angle_gamma   90.00
#
_symmetry.space_group_name_H-M   'P 1'
#
loop_
_entity.id
_entity.type
_entity.pdbx_description
1 polymer ?
#
loop_
_entity_poly.entity_id
_entity_poly.type
_entity_poly.pdbx_seq_one_letter_code
_entity_poly.pdbx_strand_id
1 'polypeptide(L)' 'MNKNLAVFLASILVMSPLFGLLLYFFEKELTSKQIVFQSLFFGVFMALGEIFIFERIRNKSKKNKNKEDINE' A
#
# COMPACT_ATOMS: atom_id res chain seq x y z
N MET A 1 19.53 3.31 2.17
CA MET A 1 18.23 2.75 2.63
C MET A 1 17.59 2.02 1.47
N ASN A 2 17.21 0.75 1.63
CA ASN A 2 16.65 -0.04 0.53
C ASN A 2 15.36 0.63 0.03
N LYS A 3 15.22 0.84 -1.27
CA LYS A 3 14.05 1.52 -1.88
C LYS A 3 12.73 0.90 -1.43
N ASN A 4 12.70 -0.42 -1.25
CA ASN A 4 11.53 -1.16 -0.80
C ASN A 4 11.20 -0.88 0.68
N LEU A 5 12.21 -0.63 1.52
CA LEU A 5 12.00 -0.23 2.92
C LEU A 5 11.45 1.20 3.03
N ALA A 6 11.92 2.11 2.16
CA ALA A 6 11.40 3.47 2.11
C ALA A 6 9.92 3.49 1.67
N VAL A 7 9.58 2.72 0.63
CA VAL A 7 8.20 2.56 0.17
C VAL A 7 7.35 1.90 1.26
N PHE A 8 7.86 0.84 1.90
CA PHE A 8 7.16 0.18 3.02
C PHE A 8 6.73 1.17 4.11
N LEU A 9 7.71 1.94 4.62
CA LEU A 9 7.48 2.89 5.69
C LEU A 9 6.56 4.02 5.24
N ALA A 10 6.72 4.54 4.03
CA ALA A 10 5.85 5.57 3.48
C ALA A 10 4.40 5.09 3.34
N SER A 11 4.20 3.88 2.81
CA SER A 11 2.86 3.31 2.64
C SER A 11 2.18 3.06 3.99
N ILE A 12 2.90 2.57 5.02
CA ILE A 12 2.33 2.46 6.37
C ILE A 12 1.98 3.84 6.92
N LEU A 13 2.91 4.80 6.85
CA LEU A 13 2.75 6.13 7.43
C LEU A 13 1.59 6.92 6.79
N VAL A 14 1.27 6.65 5.52
CA VAL A 14 0.19 7.35 4.80
C VAL A 14 -1.12 6.55 4.86
N MET A 15 -1.08 5.25 4.56
CA MET A 15 -2.31 4.44 4.46
C MET A 15 -2.91 4.13 5.82
N SER A 16 -2.09 3.97 6.86
CA SER A 16 -2.59 3.67 8.21
C SER A 16 -3.41 4.82 8.79
N PRO A 17 -2.93 6.09 8.80
CA PRO A 17 -3.76 7.21 9.28
C PRO A 17 -4.99 7.46 8.43
N LEU A 18 -4.90 7.32 7.09
CA LEU A 18 -6.03 7.48 6.20
C LEU A 18 -7.15 6.47 6.50
N PHE A 19 -6.79 5.19 6.65
CA PHE A 19 -7.76 4.15 6.99
C PHE A 19 -8.29 4.30 8.42
N GLY A 20 -7.44 4.69 9.37
CA GLY A 20 -7.87 4.98 10.74
C GLY A 20 -8.86 6.16 10.82
N LEU A 21 -8.62 7.22 10.05
CA LEU A 21 -9.56 8.34 9.89
C LEU A 21 -10.88 7.86 9.30
N LEU A 22 -10.83 7.02 8.27
CA LEU A 22 -12.04 6.48 7.64
C LEU A 22 -12.86 5.65 8.64
N LEU A 23 -12.23 4.74 9.37
CA LEU A 23 -12.89 3.97 10.43
C LEU A 23 -13.46 4.89 11.52
N TYR A 24 -12.73 5.92 11.94
CA TYR A 24 -13.21 6.86 12.96
C TYR A 24 -14.50 7.58 12.58
N PHE A 25 -14.67 7.93 11.29
CA PHE A 25 -15.88 8.61 10.82
C PHE A 25 -17.01 7.66 10.44
N PHE A 26 -16.70 6.48 9.91
CA PHE A 26 -17.69 5.55 9.34
C PHE A 26 -18.18 4.50 10.35
N GLU A 27 -17.32 4.07 11.26
CA GLU A 27 -17.59 2.94 12.17
C GLU A 27 -17.74 3.45 13.61
N LYS A 28 -18.97 3.86 13.97
CA LYS A 28 -19.27 4.41 15.31
C LYS A 28 -19.27 3.36 16.43
N GLU A 29 -19.33 2.08 16.08
CA GLU A 29 -19.38 0.98 17.05
C GLU A 29 -17.99 0.46 17.43
N LEU A 30 -16.95 0.84 16.69
CA LEU A 30 -15.58 0.41 16.96
C LEU A 30 -14.97 1.21 18.10
N THR A 31 -14.32 0.49 19.03
CA THR A 31 -13.53 1.13 20.09
C THR A 31 -12.25 1.73 19.50
N SER A 32 -11.77 2.86 20.03
CA SER A 32 -10.53 3.52 19.55
C SER A 32 -9.33 2.58 19.44
N LYS A 33 -9.21 1.58 20.33
CA LYS A 33 -8.16 0.55 20.26
C LYS A 33 -8.30 -0.35 19.02
N GLN A 34 -9.53 -0.73 18.67
CA GLN A 34 -9.80 -1.53 17.47
C GLN A 34 -9.51 -0.73 16.21
N ILE A 35 -9.88 0.56 16.19
CA ILE A 35 -9.58 1.47 15.08
C ILE A 35 -8.07 1.54 14.84
N VAL A 36 -7.27 1.79 15.90
CA VAL A 36 -5.81 1.86 15.78
C VAL A 36 -5.21 0.52 15.35
N PHE A 37 -5.69 -0.60 15.91
CA PHE A 37 -5.19 -1.91 15.52
C PHE A 37 -5.49 -2.24 14.05
N GLN A 38 -6.74 -2.07 13.63
CA GLN A 38 -7.16 -2.32 12.25
C GLN A 38 -6.47 -1.37 11.28
N SER A 39 -6.23 -0.11 11.66
CA SER A 39 -5.53 0.86 10.82
C SER A 39 -4.06 0.53 10.63
N LEU A 40 -3.36 0.13 11.69
CA LEU A 40 -1.97 -0.34 11.58
C LEU A 40 -1.88 -1.61 10.78
N PHE A 41 -2.78 -2.57 11.04
CA PHE A 41 -2.83 -3.83 10.32
C PHE A 41 -3.06 -3.61 8.82
N PHE A 42 -4.05 -2.80 8.45
CA PHE A 42 -4.32 -2.45 7.06
C PHE A 42 -3.12 -1.78 6.39
N GLY A 43 -2.50 -0.80 7.06
CA GLY A 43 -1.31 -0.11 6.54
C GLY A 43 -0.15 -1.06 6.26
N VAL A 44 0.13 -2.01 7.16
CA VAL A 44 1.17 -3.02 6.98
C VAL A 44 0.86 -3.94 5.79
N PHE A 45 -0.38 -4.44 5.69
CA PHE A 45 -0.78 -5.30 4.58
C PHE A 45 -0.72 -4.60 3.22
N MET A 46 -1.17 -3.34 3.16
CA MET A 46 -1.06 -2.54 1.94
C MET A 46 0.40 -2.30 1.54
N ALA A 47 1.26 -1.99 2.50
CA ALA A 47 2.69 -1.79 2.25
C ALA A 47 3.38 -3.07 1.73
N LEU A 48 3.01 -4.24 2.27
CA LEU A 48 3.46 -5.53 1.74
C LEU A 48 2.93 -5.75 0.31
N GLY A 49 1.65 -5.48 0.07
CA GLY A 49 1.04 -5.56 -1.26
C GLY A 49 1.77 -4.68 -2.28
N GLU A 50 2.17 -3.47 -1.89
CA GLU A 50 2.89 -2.53 -2.77
C GLU A 50 4.26 -3.08 -3.22
N ILE A 51 4.99 -3.71 -2.31
CA ILE A 51 6.31 -4.27 -2.58
C ILE A 51 6.22 -5.56 -3.40
N PHE A 52 5.30 -6.46 -3.07
CA PHE A 52 5.27 -7.78 -3.70
C PHE A 52 4.41 -7.84 -4.97
N ILE A 53 3.27 -7.14 -4.97
CA ILE A 53 2.26 -7.22 -6.02
C ILE A 53 2.43 -6.05 -6.99
N PHE A 54 2.37 -4.81 -6.50
CA PHE A 54 2.41 -3.63 -7.37
C PHE A 54 3.78 -3.45 -8.04
N GLU A 55 4.89 -3.74 -7.35
CA GLU A 55 6.21 -3.73 -7.99
C GLU A 55 6.30 -4.75 -9.14
N ARG A 56 5.77 -5.96 -8.92
CA ARG A 56 5.74 -7.02 -9.93
C ARG A 56 4.84 -6.68 -11.12
N ILE A 57 3.68 -6.07 -10.87
CA ILE A 57 2.76 -5.59 -11.91
C ILE A 57 3.43 -4.48 -12.73
N ARG A 58 4.04 -3.48 -12.07
CA ARG A 58 4.71 -2.36 -12.74
C ARG A 58 5.88 -2.82 -13.60
N ASN A 59 6.67 -3.79 -13.12
CA ASN A 59 7.79 -4.34 -13.87
C ASN A 59 7.32 -5.20 -15.07
N LYS A 60 6.19 -5.92 -14.95
CA LYS A 60 5.58 -6.62 -16.10
C LYS A 60 5.05 -5.64 -17.15
N SER A 61 4.36 -4.57 -16.72
CA SER A 61 3.81 -3.55 -17.62
C SER A 61 4.90 -2.85 -18.43
N LYS A 62 6.03 -2.49 -17.80
CA LYS A 62 7.19 -1.92 -18.52
C LYS A 62 7.82 -2.87 -19.53
N LYS A 63 7.84 -4.18 -19.26
CA LYS A 63 8.41 -5.18 -20.15
C LYS A 63 7.56 -5.41 -21.41
N ASN A 64 6.24 -5.21 -21.33
CA ASN A 64 5.36 -5.29 -22.50
C ASN A 64 5.47 -4.06 -23.40
N LYS A 65 5.51 -2.84 -22.84
CA LYS A 65 5.70 -1.62 -23.65
C LYS A 65 6.99 -1.63 -24.45
N ASN A 66 8.10 -2.02 -23.82
CA ASN A 66 9.40 -2.07 -24.48
C ASN A 66 9.51 -3.17 -25.55
N LYS A 67 8.52 -4.06 -25.71
CA LYS A 67 8.45 -5.04 -26.80
C LYS A 67 7.60 -4.57 -27.97
N GLU A 68 6.69 -3.63 -27.74
CA GLU A 68 5.92 -2.99 -28.81
C GLU A 68 6.81 -1.96 -29.53
N ASP A 69 7.60 -1.18 -28.80
CA ASP A 69 8.52 -0.16 -29.36
C ASP A 69 9.71 -0.73 -30.18
N ILE A 70 9.98 -2.04 -30.10
CA ILE A 70 11.07 -2.70 -30.87
C ILE A 70 10.55 -3.32 -32.18
N ASN A 71 9.24 -3.49 -32.30
CA ASN A 71 8.59 -4.10 -33.47
C ASN A 71 7.88 -3.08 -34.37
N GLU A 72 8.02 -1.79 -34.08
CA GLU A 72 7.58 -0.65 -34.90
C GLU A 72 8.78 -0.01 -35.61
#